data_AF-A0A930DPC7-F1
#
_entry.id   AF-A0A930DPC7-F1
#
_cell.length_a   1.000
_cell.length_b   1.000
_cell.length_c   1.000
_cell.angle_alpha   90.00
_cell.angle_beta   90.00
_cell.angle_gamma   90.00
#
_symmetry.space_group_name_H-M   'P 1'
#
loop_
_entity.id
_entity.type
_entity.pdbx_description
1 polymer ?
#
loop_
_entity_poly.entity_id
_entity_poly.type
_entity_poly.pdbx_seq_one_letter_code
_entity_poly.pdbx_strand_id
1 'polypeptide(L)'
;MTDEVKAKLSRARLDSGLKKGYQKISGRHTHRVIAEAILGRPLKKGEVVHHINGNKRDNRAENLMIFKNQAEHARWHGCHKKGGDAV
;
A
#
# COMPACT_ATOMS: atom_id res chain seq x y z
N MET A 1 32.96 -24.43 3.55
CA MET A 1 31.94 -23.50 2.98
C MET A 1 32.58 -22.13 2.89
N THR A 2 32.91 -21.67 1.68
CA THR A 2 33.68 -20.43 1.46
C THR A 2 32.82 -19.20 1.80
N ASP A 3 33.48 -18.14 2.27
CA ASP A 3 32.85 -16.85 2.62
C ASP A 3 32.01 -16.30 1.46
N GLU A 4 32.42 -16.60 0.23
CA GLU A 4 31.76 -16.21 -1.01
C GLU A 4 30.37 -16.85 -1.19
N VAL A 5 30.17 -18.10 -0.74
CA VAL A 5 28.87 -18.77 -0.78
C VAL A 5 27.92 -18.14 0.25
N LYS A 6 28.45 -17.73 1.40
CA LYS A 6 27.70 -17.04 2.47
C LYS A 6 27.24 -15.65 1.99
N ALA A 7 28.10 -14.93 1.27
CA ALA A 7 27.75 -13.65 0.65
C ALA A 7 26.70 -13.80 -0.46
N LYS A 8 26.80 -14.81 -1.33
CA LYS A 8 25.81 -15.10 -2.38
C LYS A 8 24.44 -15.49 -1.80
N LEU A 9 24.39 -16.33 -0.76
CA LEU A 9 23.15 -16.70 -0.07
C LEU A 9 22.54 -15.52 0.71
N SER A 10 23.35 -14.57 1.20
CA SER A 10 22.86 -13.34 1.82
C SER A 10 22.25 -12.38 0.79
N ARG A 11 22.94 -12.18 -0.35
CA ARG A 11 22.46 -11.32 -1.45
C ARG A 11 21.18 -11.85 -2.08
N ALA A 12 21.04 -13.18 -2.21
CA ALA A 12 19.81 -13.81 -2.69
C ALA A 12 18.65 -13.73 -1.69
N ARG A 13 18.93 -13.69 -0.38
CA ARG A 13 17.91 -13.53 0.67
C ARG A 13 17.44 -12.08 0.85
N LEU A 14 18.25 -11.08 0.49
CA LEU A 14 17.81 -9.69 0.44
C LEU A 14 16.73 -9.44 -0.64
N ASP A 15 16.71 -10.29 -1.68
CA ASP A 15 15.68 -10.30 -2.73
C ASP A 15 14.52 -11.28 -2.44
N SER A 16 14.73 -12.22 -1.51
CA SER A 16 13.71 -13.16 -1.05
C SER A 16 12.72 -12.48 -0.11
N GLY A 17 11.84 -11.69 -0.70
CA GLY A 17 10.73 -11.07 -0.02
C GLY A 17 10.41 -9.74 -0.67
N LEU A 18 9.88 -9.77 -1.89
CA LEU A 18 9.04 -8.70 -2.40
C LEU A 18 8.09 -8.31 -1.26
N LYS A 19 8.38 -7.21 -0.57
CA LYS A 19 7.54 -6.66 0.49
C LYS A 19 6.26 -6.19 -0.20
N LYS A 20 5.33 -7.12 -0.45
CA LYS A 20 4.03 -6.91 -1.11
C LYS A 20 3.02 -6.19 -0.20
N GLY A 21 3.41 -5.90 1.04
CA GLY A 21 2.57 -5.19 2.01
C GLY A 21 2.75 -3.67 1.95
N TYR A 22 1.83 -2.97 2.60
CA TYR A 22 1.87 -1.52 2.74
C TYR A 22 3.11 -1.05 3.52
N GLN A 23 3.69 0.07 3.08
CA GLN A 23 4.73 0.75 3.84
C GLN A 23 4.15 1.31 5.14
N LYS A 24 4.87 1.14 6.26
CA LYS A 24 4.47 1.67 7.57
C LYS A 24 5.51 2.67 8.08
N ILE A 25 5.04 3.77 8.65
CA ILE A 25 5.85 4.78 9.36
C ILE A 25 5.40 4.75 10.82
N SER A 26 6.32 4.51 11.74
CA SER A 26 6.05 4.45 13.19
C SER A 26 4.85 3.53 13.55
N GLY A 27 4.74 2.39 12.85
CA GLY A 27 3.65 1.42 13.05
C GLY A 27 2.33 1.75 12.34
N ARG A 28 2.16 2.95 11.77
CA ARG A 28 0.95 3.35 11.01
C ARG A 28 1.14 3.15 9.51
N HIS A 29 0.05 2.83 8.81
CA HIS A 29 0.06 2.71 7.35
C HIS A 29 0.32 4.06 6.68
N THR A 30 1.35 4.14 5.83
CA THR A 30 1.83 5.40 5.24
C THR A 30 0.75 6.10 4.42
N HIS A 31 0.06 5.35 3.55
CA HIS A 31 -1.05 5.88 2.76
C HIS A 31 -2.18 6.48 3.60
N ARG A 32 -2.42 5.97 4.83
CA ARG A 32 -3.44 6.55 5.73
C ARG A 32 -2.96 7.89 6.29
N VAL A 33 -1.70 7.97 6.71
CA VAL A 33 -1.11 9.22 7.22
C VAL A 33 -1.13 10.30 6.14
N ILE A 34 -0.79 9.94 4.90
CA ILE A 34 -0.81 10.89 3.79
C ILE A 34 -2.25 11.28 3.43
N ALA A 35 -3.20 10.35 3.42
CA ALA A 35 -4.62 10.67 3.22
C ALA A 35 -5.17 11.62 4.30
N GLU A 36 -4.79 11.43 5.58
CA GLU A 36 -5.14 12.33 6.68
C GLU A 36 -4.54 13.73 6.48
N ALA A 37 -3.28 13.81 6.03
CA ALA A 37 -2.62 15.07 5.72
C ALA A 37 -3.29 15.81 4.54
N ILE A 38 -3.68 15.09 3.48
CA ILE A 38 -4.41 15.65 2.32
C ILE A 38 -5.76 16.21 2.75
N LEU A 39 -6.49 15.49 3.61
CA LEU A 39 -7.80 15.91 4.11
C LEU A 39 -7.74 17.05 5.14
N GLY A 40 -6.56 17.29 5.74
CA GLY A 40 -6.40 18.22 6.87
C GLY A 40 -7.16 17.78 8.13
N ARG A 41 -7.62 16.52 8.19
CA ARG A 41 -8.35 15.93 9.32
C ARG A 41 -8.08 14.43 9.40
N PRO A 42 -8.21 13.80 10.58
CA PRO A 42 -8.12 12.35 10.69
C PRO A 42 -9.20 11.64 9.86
N LEU A 43 -8.84 10.46 9.34
CA LEU A 43 -9.76 9.59 8.61
C LEU A 43 -10.86 9.13 9.57
N LYS A 44 -12.12 9.32 9.17
CA LYS A 44 -13.27 8.84 9.93
C LYS A 44 -13.34 7.31 9.88
N LYS A 45 -13.99 6.74 10.90
CA LYS A 45 -14.29 5.31 10.93
C LYS A 45 -15.14 4.95 9.71
N GLY A 46 -14.60 4.10 8.84
CA GLY A 46 -15.25 3.65 7.61
C GLY A 46 -14.69 4.25 6.32
N GLU A 47 -13.92 5.35 6.38
CA GLU A 47 -13.24 5.89 5.20
C GLU A 47 -12.11 4.92 4.76
N VAL A 48 -11.98 4.71 3.45
CA VAL A 48 -11.04 3.73 2.86
C VAL A 48 -10.11 4.43 1.88
N VAL A 49 -8.82 4.10 1.92
CA VAL A 49 -7.80 4.63 1.01
C VAL A 49 -7.42 3.55 0.00
N HIS A 50 -7.50 3.90 -1.28
CA HIS A 50 -7.25 3.03 -2.42
C HIS A 50 -6.08 3.54 -3.26
N HIS A 51 -5.28 2.64 -3.84
CA HIS A 51 -4.16 3.02 -4.72
C HIS A 51 -4.58 2.84 -6.18
N ILE A 52 -4.66 3.94 -6.91
CA ILE A 52 -5.21 3.94 -8.29
C ILE A 52 -4.36 3.07 -9.23
N ASN A 53 -3.04 3.07 -9.06
CA ASN A 53 -2.12 2.28 -9.87
C ASN A 53 -1.91 0.83 -9.39
N GLY A 54 -2.56 0.39 -8.31
CA GLY A 54 -2.35 -0.95 -7.73
C GLY A 54 -1.03 -1.14 -6.99
N ASN A 55 -0.19 -0.10 -6.88
CA ASN A 55 1.09 -0.16 -6.20
C ASN A 55 0.97 0.37 -4.76
N LYS A 56 0.87 -0.57 -3.82
CA LYS A 56 0.79 -0.33 -2.35
C LYS A 56 1.96 0.46 -1.75
N ARG A 57 3.01 0.73 -2.52
CA ARG A 57 4.19 1.51 -2.11
C ARG A 57 4.25 2.90 -2.73
N ASP A 58 3.45 3.19 -3.75
CA ASP A 58 3.34 4.54 -4.32
C ASP A 58 2.31 5.33 -3.51
N ASN A 59 2.80 6.00 -2.45
CA ASN A 59 1.95 6.78 -1.56
C ASN A 59 1.82 8.25 -1.97
N ARG A 60 2.10 8.63 -3.24
CA ARG A 60 1.87 10.00 -3.71
C ARG A 60 0.40 10.35 -3.63
N ALA A 61 0.08 11.59 -3.26
CA ALA A 61 -1.30 12.06 -3.09
C ALA A 61 -2.18 11.79 -4.33
N GLU A 62 -1.63 12.01 -5.53
CA GLU A 62 -2.31 11.77 -6.81
C GLU A 62 -2.65 10.30 -7.06
N ASN A 63 -1.93 9.37 -6.43
CA ASN A 63 -2.16 7.94 -6.56
C ASN A 63 -3.10 7.38 -5.48
N LEU A 64 -3.45 8.20 -4.48
CA LEU A 64 -4.32 7.81 -3.37
C LEU A 64 -5.73 8.35 -3.59
N MET A 65 -6.70 7.45 -3.63
CA MET A 65 -8.12 7.78 -3.71
C MET A 65 -8.81 7.46 -2.38
N ILE A 66 -9.60 8.41 -1.87
CA ILE A 66 -10.27 8.27 -0.58
C ILE A 66 -11.76 8.07 -0.82
N PHE A 67 -12.31 6.98 -0.30
CA PHE A 67 -13.73 6.66 -0.34
C PHE A 67 -14.38 6.93 1.02
N LYS A 68 -15.65 7.35 1.04
CA LYS A 68 -16.36 7.66 2.29
C LYS A 68 -16.71 6.38 3.07
N ASN A 69 -16.88 5.27 2.36
CA ASN A 69 -17.20 3.98 2.94
C ASN A 69 -16.71 2.80 2.08
N GLN A 70 -16.69 1.60 2.68
CA GLN A 70 -16.31 0.37 1.99
C GLN A 70 -17.23 0.03 0.80
N ALA A 71 -18.51 0.42 0.85
CA ALA A 71 -19.46 0.13 -0.23
C ALA A 71 -19.15 0.92 -1.50
N GLU A 72 -18.73 2.19 -1.38
CA GLU A 72 -18.25 3.00 -2.51
C GLU A 72 -16.96 2.42 -3.09
N HIS A 73 -16.01 2.01 -2.24
CA HIS A 73 -14.80 1.34 -2.68
C HIS A 73 -15.11 0.04 -3.44
N ALA A 74 -16.04 -0.78 -2.93
CA ALA A 74 -16.47 -2.01 -3.60
C ALA A 74 -17.20 -1.75 -4.94
N ARG A 75 -18.06 -0.72 -4.99
CA ARG A 75 -18.71 -0.27 -6.23
C ARG A 75 -17.69 0.18 -7.26
N TRP A 76 -16.65 0.89 -6.81
CA TRP A 76 -15.56 1.32 -7.67
C TRP A 76 -14.84 0.12 -8.29
N HIS A 77 -14.48 -0.91 -7.50
CA HIS A 77 -13.91 -2.17 -8.03
C HIS A 77 -14.81 -2.89 -9.02
N GLY A 78 -16.14 -2.88 -8.78
CA GLY A 78 -17.11 -3.50 -9.69
C GLY A 78 -17.20 -2.79 -11.05
N CYS A 79 -17.09 -1.46 -11.05
CA CYS A 79 -17.12 -0.64 -12.26
C CYS A 79 -15.74 -0.54 -12.95
N HIS A 80 -14.67 -0.53 -12.17
CA HIS A 80 -13.28 -0.42 -12.60
C HIS A 80 -12.54 -1.70 -12.22
N LYS A 81 -12.71 -2.78 -13.01
CA LYS A 81 -11.90 -4.01 -12.90
C LYS A 81 -10.44 -3.70 -13.25
N LYS A 82 -9.68 -3.12 -12.32
CA LYS A 82 -8.21 -3.13 -12.36
C LYS A 82 -7.74 -3.92 -11.14
N GLY A 83 -7.15 -5.10 -11.40
CA GLY A 83 -6.75 -6.09 -10.40
C GLY A 83 -5.56 -5.67 -9.53
N GLY A 84 -5.69 -4.57 -8.78
CA GLY A 84 -4.60 -4.01 -7.97
C GLY A 84 -4.72 -4.28 -6.48
N ASP A 85 -5.88 -4.04 -5.87
CA ASP A 85 -5.98 -3.96 -4.40
C ASP A 85 -7.24 -4.62 -3.83
N ALA A 86 -7.56 -5.83 -4.29
CA ALA A 86 -8.57 -6.67 -3.67
C ALA A 86 -7.92 -7.64 -2.66
N VAL A 87 -8.30 -7.46 -1.39
CA VAL A 87 -7.97 -8.20 -0.15
C VAL A 87 -6.74 -7.75 0.64
#